data_AF-A0A5M3VV37-F1
#
_entry.id   AF-A0A5M3VV37-F1
#
_cell.length_a   1.000
_cell.length_b   1.000
_cell.length_c   1.000
_cell.angle_alpha   90.00
_cell.angle_beta   90.00
_cell.angle_gamma   90.00
#
_symmetry.space_group_name_H-M   'P 1'
#
loop_
_entity.id
_entity.type
_entity.pdbx_description
1 polymer ?
#
loop_
_entity_poly.entity_id
_entity_poly.type
_entity_poly.pdbx_seq_one_letter_code
_entity_poly.pdbx_strand_id
1 'polypeptide(L)'
;MAFIPGFTGLNFGLAPILQERLGLEINPTSTLIVVVLVTFTQLVINLVGVKIAAKINNAAAFVAELGLSIVLTIILLVVGFVTNPVQDLSFLTTSSVQGSGFTGALLMSGLLAIWVLTGFEGAADLAEETKLAKKQVPRAVIAALIVSLTIGFFMIVALTINIGSLREATGAEVPITHILRGALTIGAVIYASAHNRLSTTTSFSLGAWATPVRWTAFLWSLFVVGELVIPEANRQTALMAGIFFVIAAIWYATVLRAGSGGARRGFRRPSPAGKRHHNDDARGAAAPRRRPGPKG
;
A
#
# COMPACT_ATOMS: atom_id res chain seq x y z
N MET A 1 -27.33 16.94 -1.68
CA MET A 1 -26.70 16.91 -0.33
C MET A 1 -26.05 15.56 0.04
N ALA A 2 -26.17 14.49 -0.76
CA ALA A 2 -25.50 13.19 -0.50
C ALA A 2 -23.98 13.17 -0.81
N PHE A 3 -23.45 14.25 -1.38
CA PHE A 3 -22.07 14.33 -1.87
C PHE A 3 -21.01 14.47 -0.75
N ILE A 4 -21.33 15.13 0.37
CA ILE A 4 -20.38 15.39 1.48
C ILE A 4 -20.02 14.10 2.26
N PRO A 5 -20.97 13.21 2.61
CA PRO A 5 -20.65 11.91 3.19
C PRO A 5 -19.79 11.03 2.26
N GLY A 6 -19.99 11.12 0.94
CA GLY A 6 -19.30 10.31 -0.06
C GLY A 6 -17.78 10.50 -0.07
N PHE A 7 -17.29 11.75 -0.17
CA PHE A 7 -15.83 12.02 -0.16
C PHE A 7 -15.17 11.59 1.14
N THR A 8 -15.84 11.83 2.27
CA THR A 8 -15.31 11.45 3.57
C THR A 8 -15.21 9.93 3.69
N GLY A 9 -16.20 9.19 3.19
CA GLY A 9 -16.18 7.73 3.12
C GLY A 9 -15.09 7.18 2.20
N LEU A 10 -14.90 7.77 1.01
CA LEU A 10 -13.81 7.40 0.10
C LEU A 10 -12.43 7.66 0.72
N ASN A 11 -12.26 8.83 1.36
CA ASN A 11 -11.03 9.16 2.05
C ASN A 11 -10.78 8.20 3.23
N PHE A 12 -11.83 7.76 3.92
CA PHE A 12 -11.74 6.76 4.99
C PHE A 12 -11.28 5.39 4.47
N GLY A 13 -11.73 4.96 3.29
CA GLY A 13 -11.23 3.76 2.63
C GLY A 13 -9.79 3.90 2.12
N LEU A 14 -9.40 5.09 1.66
CA LEU A 14 -8.06 5.38 1.15
C LEU A 14 -7.01 5.53 2.26
N ALA A 15 -7.41 6.03 3.44
CA ALA A 15 -6.48 6.40 4.51
C ALA A 15 -5.58 5.24 4.99
N PRO A 16 -6.07 4.01 5.26
CA PRO A 16 -5.21 2.90 5.63
C PRO A 16 -4.18 2.53 4.56
N ILE A 17 -4.54 2.66 3.28
CA ILE A 17 -3.62 2.40 2.15
C ILE A 17 -2.49 3.44 2.17
N LEU A 18 -2.82 4.71 2.36
CA LEU A 18 -1.82 5.78 2.45
C LEU A 18 -0.92 5.60 3.68
N GLN A 19 -1.49 5.23 4.82
CA GLN A 19 -0.74 4.98 6.05
C GLN A 19 0.25 3.82 5.89
N GLU A 20 -0.19 2.70 5.33
CA GLU A 20 0.65 1.54 5.04
C GLU A 20 1.83 1.92 4.12
N ARG A 21 1.58 2.79 3.12
CA ARG A 21 2.60 3.25 2.18
C ARG A 21 3.57 4.27 2.77
N LEU A 22 3.10 5.11 3.68
CA LEU A 22 3.92 6.11 4.36
C LEU A 22 4.61 5.56 5.62
N GLY A 23 4.32 4.31 6.01
CA GLY A 23 4.83 3.70 7.24
C GLY A 23 4.26 4.33 8.51
N LEU A 24 3.03 4.87 8.42
CA LEU A 24 2.30 5.44 9.55
C LEU A 24 1.51 4.34 10.27
N GLU A 25 1.41 4.45 11.59
CA GLU A 25 0.56 3.54 12.37
C GLU A 25 -0.90 3.66 11.95
N ILE A 26 -1.57 2.51 11.77
CA ILE A 26 -2.99 2.44 11.46
C ILE A 26 -3.75 2.33 12.78
N ASN A 27 -4.29 3.45 13.26
CA ASN A 27 -5.15 3.51 14.43
C ASN A 27 -6.30 4.51 14.18
N PRO A 28 -7.41 4.45 14.95
CA PRO A 28 -8.58 5.28 14.67
C PRO A 28 -8.26 6.78 14.59
N THR A 29 -7.37 7.27 15.46
CA THR A 29 -6.98 8.67 15.50
C THR A 29 -6.12 9.06 14.29
N SER A 30 -5.10 8.27 13.96
CA SER A 30 -4.25 8.53 12.80
C SER A 30 -5.04 8.44 11.49
N THR A 31 -6.00 7.52 11.39
CA THR A 31 -6.89 7.38 10.23
C THR A 31 -7.76 8.61 10.06
N LEU A 32 -8.38 9.09 11.14
CA LEU A 32 -9.16 10.32 11.09
C LEU A 32 -8.29 11.53 10.69
N ILE A 33 -7.07 11.64 11.21
CA ILE A 33 -6.14 12.71 10.81
C ILE A 33 -5.85 12.64 9.31
N VAL A 34 -5.53 11.46 8.77
CA VAL A 34 -5.28 11.30 7.32
C VAL A 34 -6.52 11.65 6.51
N VAL A 35 -7.70 11.19 6.91
CA VAL A 35 -8.97 11.54 6.25
C VAL A 35 -9.18 13.05 6.22
N VAL A 36 -9.00 13.73 7.36
CA VAL A 36 -9.15 15.19 7.45
C VAL A 36 -8.14 15.90 6.56
N LEU A 37 -6.88 15.46 6.53
CA LEU A 37 -5.84 16.05 5.69
C LEU A 37 -6.14 15.89 4.19
N VAL A 38 -6.58 14.70 3.77
CA VAL A 38 -6.97 14.44 2.37
C VAL A 38 -8.19 15.27 1.98
N THR A 39 -9.22 15.31 2.84
CA THR A 39 -10.40 16.16 2.63
C THR A 39 -10.04 17.64 2.55
N PHE A 40 -9.15 18.12 3.43
CA PHE A 40 -8.68 19.50 3.42
C PHE A 40 -7.92 19.83 2.13
N THR A 41 -7.12 18.90 1.61
CA THR A 41 -6.43 19.07 0.33
C THR A 41 -7.42 19.24 -0.82
N GLN A 42 -8.48 18.42 -0.86
CA GLN A 42 -9.54 18.53 -1.86
C GLN A 42 -10.29 19.87 -1.74
N LEU A 43 -10.55 20.34 -0.52
CA LEU A 43 -11.12 21.67 -0.27
C LEU A 43 -10.22 22.78 -0.84
N VAL A 44 -8.91 22.75 -0.56
CA VAL A 44 -7.95 23.73 -1.08
C VAL A 44 -7.95 23.74 -2.61
N ILE A 45 -7.93 22.58 -3.26
CA ILE A 45 -7.99 22.49 -4.73
C ILE A 45 -9.27 23.16 -5.26
N ASN A 46 -10.41 22.92 -4.61
CA ASN A 46 -11.68 23.53 -4.98
C ASN A 46 -11.69 25.06 -4.77
N LEU A 47 -11.01 25.57 -3.74
CA LEU A 47 -10.86 27.00 -3.48
C LEU A 47 -9.93 27.70 -4.47
N VAL A 48 -8.86 27.02 -4.92
CA VAL A 48 -7.90 27.56 -5.90
C VAL A 48 -8.53 27.71 -7.28
N GLY A 49 -9.47 26.83 -7.65
CA GLY A 49 -10.32 27.07 -8.81
C GLY A 49 -11.02 25.83 -9.34
N VAL A 50 -12.33 25.97 -9.55
CA VAL A 50 -13.22 24.90 -10.04
C VAL A 50 -12.77 24.33 -11.41
N LYS A 51 -12.14 25.15 -12.26
CA LYS A 51 -11.60 24.69 -13.56
C LYS A 51 -10.42 23.73 -13.41
N ILE A 52 -9.58 23.91 -12.38
CA ILE A 52 -8.46 23.02 -12.09
C ILE A 52 -8.99 21.72 -11.50
N ALA A 53 -9.92 21.81 -10.54
CA ALA A 53 -10.60 20.66 -9.96
C ALA A 53 -11.27 19.79 -11.04
N ALA A 54 -11.98 20.40 -12.00
CA ALA A 54 -12.63 19.69 -13.10
C ALA A 54 -11.64 18.95 -14.02
N LYS A 55 -10.48 19.56 -14.33
CA LYS A 55 -9.43 18.92 -15.14
C LYS A 55 -8.82 17.72 -14.41
N ILE A 56 -8.50 17.89 -13.13
CA ILE A 56 -7.96 16.81 -12.29
C ILE A 56 -8.96 15.66 -12.22
N ASN A 57 -10.23 15.96 -11.94
CA ASN A 57 -11.30 14.97 -11.87
C ASN A 57 -11.44 14.18 -13.17
N ASN A 58 -11.50 14.87 -14.32
CA ASN A 58 -11.61 14.20 -15.61
C ASN A 58 -10.38 13.33 -15.93
N ALA A 59 -9.17 13.85 -15.66
CA ALA A 59 -7.94 13.07 -15.87
C ALA A 59 -7.90 11.84 -14.95
N ALA A 60 -8.26 11.98 -13.68
CA ALA A 60 -8.32 10.88 -12.73
C ALA A 60 -9.35 9.82 -13.15
N ALA A 61 -10.55 10.23 -13.55
CA ALA A 61 -11.60 9.32 -14.01
C ALA A 61 -11.16 8.50 -15.24
N PHE A 62 -10.55 9.14 -16.25
CA PHE A 62 -10.11 8.41 -17.44
C PHE A 62 -8.86 7.57 -17.21
N VAL A 63 -7.84 8.10 -16.54
CA VAL A 63 -6.54 7.44 -16.40
C VAL A 63 -6.54 6.43 -15.25
N ALA A 64 -6.95 6.86 -14.07
CA ALA A 64 -6.86 6.03 -12.86
C ALA A 64 -8.10 5.14 -12.70
N GLU A 65 -9.30 5.68 -12.87
CA GLU A 65 -10.52 4.90 -12.62
C GLU A 65 -10.87 3.97 -13.77
N LEU A 66 -10.74 4.40 -15.03
CA LEU A 66 -10.99 3.53 -16.19
C LEU A 66 -9.72 2.82 -16.68
N GLY A 67 -8.68 3.57 -17.01
CA GLY A 67 -7.47 2.99 -17.61
C GLY A 67 -6.77 1.99 -16.70
N LEU A 68 -6.38 2.43 -15.50
CA LEU A 68 -5.63 1.59 -14.56
C LEU A 68 -6.48 0.43 -14.03
N SER A 69 -7.77 0.62 -13.78
CA SER A 69 -8.63 -0.48 -13.32
C SER A 69 -8.76 -1.59 -14.36
N ILE A 70 -8.91 -1.25 -15.65
CA ILE A 70 -8.98 -2.23 -16.74
C ILE A 70 -7.64 -2.98 -16.84
N VAL A 71 -6.52 -2.26 -16.88
CA VAL A 71 -5.19 -2.86 -16.98
C VAL A 71 -4.91 -3.76 -15.78
N LEU A 72 -5.18 -3.29 -14.56
CA LEU A 72 -4.96 -4.05 -13.34
C LEU A 72 -5.87 -5.29 -13.29
N THR A 73 -7.14 -5.15 -13.69
CA THR A 73 -8.08 -6.29 -13.76
C THR A 73 -7.56 -7.35 -14.71
N ILE A 74 -7.13 -6.97 -15.93
CA ILE A 74 -6.57 -7.90 -16.91
C ILE A 74 -5.34 -8.60 -16.34
N ILE A 75 -4.40 -7.86 -15.73
CA ILE A 75 -3.20 -8.43 -15.12
C ILE A 75 -3.59 -9.46 -14.05
N LEU A 76 -4.50 -9.11 -13.14
CA LEU A 76 -4.92 -10.00 -12.06
C LEU A 76 -5.67 -11.24 -12.58
N LEU A 77 -6.49 -11.13 -13.62
CA LEU A 77 -7.11 -12.29 -14.27
C LEU A 77 -6.07 -13.21 -14.89
N VAL A 78 -5.07 -12.65 -15.59
CA VAL A 78 -3.97 -13.44 -16.17
C VAL A 78 -3.13 -14.11 -15.08
N VAL A 79 -2.84 -13.39 -13.99
CA VAL A 79 -2.13 -13.99 -12.85
C VAL A 79 -2.98 -15.10 -12.23
N GLY A 80 -4.24 -14.85 -11.91
CA GLY A 80 -5.11 -15.76 -11.18
C GLY A 80 -5.59 -16.98 -11.96
N PHE A 81 -5.67 -16.92 -13.30
CA PHE A 81 -6.10 -18.07 -14.11
C PHE A 81 -4.98 -18.76 -14.88
N VAL A 82 -3.90 -18.05 -15.22
CA VAL A 82 -2.86 -18.57 -16.13
C VAL A 82 -1.53 -18.74 -15.43
N THR A 83 -1.10 -17.75 -14.65
CA THR A 83 0.29 -17.70 -14.15
C THR A 83 0.43 -18.38 -12.79
N ASN A 84 -0.55 -18.20 -11.91
CA ASN A 84 -0.58 -18.72 -10.55
C ASN A 84 -2.05 -18.99 -10.12
N PRO A 85 -2.66 -20.08 -10.61
CA PRO A 85 -4.02 -20.45 -10.22
C PRO A 85 -4.05 -20.95 -8.79
N VAL A 86 -4.33 -20.03 -7.85
CA VAL A 86 -4.39 -20.35 -6.41
C VAL A 86 -5.78 -20.82 -5.99
N GLN A 87 -6.83 -20.39 -6.69
CA GLN A 87 -8.23 -20.74 -6.42
C GLN A 87 -8.97 -21.11 -7.69
N ASP A 88 -9.91 -22.06 -7.57
CA ASP A 88 -10.85 -22.42 -8.64
C ASP A 88 -12.09 -21.50 -8.63
N LEU A 89 -12.88 -21.53 -9.71
CA LEU A 89 -14.14 -20.77 -9.84
C LEU A 89 -15.15 -21.07 -8.72
N SER A 90 -15.10 -22.27 -8.12
CA SER A 90 -15.93 -22.64 -6.96
C SER A 90 -15.65 -21.79 -5.72
N PHE A 91 -14.46 -21.17 -5.63
CA PHE A 91 -14.12 -20.29 -4.53
C PHE A 91 -15.02 -19.03 -4.48
N LEU A 92 -15.54 -18.58 -5.64
CA LEU A 92 -16.44 -17.43 -5.72
C LEU A 92 -17.76 -17.61 -4.95
N THR A 93 -18.16 -18.86 -4.70
CA THR A 93 -19.38 -19.19 -3.93
C THR A 93 -19.08 -19.62 -2.50
N THR A 94 -17.82 -19.56 -2.08
CA THR A 94 -17.41 -19.88 -0.71
C THR A 94 -17.82 -18.75 0.24
N SER A 95 -18.44 -19.10 1.37
CA SER A 95 -18.83 -18.14 2.41
C SER A 95 -18.25 -18.56 3.76
N SER A 96 -17.65 -17.61 4.46
CA SER A 96 -17.18 -17.74 5.85
C SER A 96 -18.10 -17.03 6.84
N VAL A 97 -19.24 -16.50 6.39
CA VAL A 97 -20.20 -15.77 7.24
C VAL A 97 -20.95 -16.77 8.12
N GLN A 98 -20.71 -16.69 9.44
CA GLN A 98 -21.36 -17.56 10.42
C GLN A 98 -22.88 -17.34 10.44
N GLY A 99 -23.65 -18.43 10.47
CA GLY A 99 -25.10 -18.42 10.71
C GLY A 99 -26.00 -18.21 9.49
N SER A 100 -25.57 -17.48 8.46
CA SER A 100 -26.43 -17.11 7.30
C SER A 100 -25.99 -17.65 5.94
N GLY A 101 -24.87 -18.38 5.87
CA GLY A 101 -24.38 -19.03 4.66
C GLY A 101 -24.06 -18.06 3.52
N PHE A 102 -24.13 -18.56 2.27
CA PHE A 102 -23.87 -17.74 1.07
C PHE A 102 -24.91 -16.64 0.89
N THR A 103 -26.19 -16.91 1.12
CA THR A 103 -27.27 -15.92 0.96
C THR A 103 -27.06 -14.72 1.89
N GLY A 104 -26.69 -14.94 3.15
CA GLY A 104 -26.38 -13.81 4.04
C GLY A 104 -25.12 -13.06 3.64
N ALA A 105 -24.08 -13.75 3.16
CA ALA A 105 -22.89 -13.10 2.62
C ALA A 105 -23.21 -12.24 1.39
N LEU A 106 -24.08 -12.71 0.50
CA LEU A 106 -24.54 -12.01 -0.69
C LEU A 106 -25.37 -10.77 -0.33
N LEU A 107 -26.29 -10.89 0.64
CA LEU A 107 -27.10 -9.76 1.08
C LEU A 107 -26.23 -8.69 1.77
N MET A 108 -25.29 -9.10 2.63
CA MET A 108 -24.39 -8.18 3.32
C MET A 108 -23.40 -7.51 2.37
N SER A 109 -22.86 -8.23 1.39
CA SER A 109 -22.00 -7.63 0.35
C SER A 109 -22.78 -6.72 -0.60
N GLY A 110 -24.07 -7.01 -0.83
CA GLY A 110 -24.99 -6.16 -1.57
C GLY A 110 -25.15 -4.74 -0.99
N LEU A 111 -25.01 -4.57 0.33
CA LEU A 111 -25.00 -3.24 0.96
C LEU A 111 -23.79 -2.40 0.54
N LEU A 112 -22.63 -3.02 0.31
CA LEU A 112 -21.47 -2.30 -0.21
C LEU A 112 -21.66 -2.00 -1.70
N ALA A 113 -22.18 -2.97 -2.47
CA ALA A 113 -22.44 -2.80 -3.89
C ALA A 113 -23.42 -1.65 -4.17
N ILE A 114 -24.50 -1.51 -3.40
CA ILE A 114 -25.44 -0.40 -3.59
C ILE A 114 -24.80 0.96 -3.32
N TRP A 115 -23.88 1.04 -2.34
CA TRP A 115 -23.16 2.27 -2.02
C TRP A 115 -22.24 2.69 -3.18
N VAL A 116 -21.54 1.74 -3.82
CA VAL A 116 -20.64 2.01 -4.96
C VAL A 116 -21.40 2.52 -6.20
N LEU A 117 -22.69 2.22 -6.33
CA LEU A 117 -23.52 2.64 -7.46
C LEU A 117 -24.24 3.99 -7.23
N THR A 118 -24.03 4.62 -6.07
CA THR A 118 -24.55 5.97 -5.79
C THR A 118 -23.72 7.06 -6.50
N GLY A 119 -24.31 8.24 -6.75
CA GLY A 119 -23.62 9.37 -7.39
C GLY A 119 -24.24 9.86 -8.71
N PHE A 120 -25.26 9.17 -9.23
CA PHE A 120 -25.97 9.59 -10.44
C PHE A 120 -26.76 10.89 -10.26
N GLU A 121 -27.08 11.27 -9.02
CA GLU A 121 -27.72 12.54 -8.69
C GLU A 121 -26.86 13.75 -9.07
N GLY A 122 -25.52 13.62 -9.04
CA GLY A 122 -24.62 14.69 -9.49
C GLY A 122 -24.76 14.98 -11.00
N ALA A 123 -25.09 13.97 -11.79
CA ALA A 123 -25.39 14.15 -13.21
C ALA A 123 -26.75 14.84 -13.44
N ALA A 124 -27.70 14.69 -12.50
CA ALA A 124 -28.97 15.39 -12.53
C ALA A 124 -28.79 16.87 -12.16
N ASP A 125 -27.96 17.18 -11.18
CA ASP A 125 -27.64 18.56 -10.79
C ASP A 125 -26.93 19.32 -11.94
N LEU A 126 -26.10 18.63 -12.73
CA LEU A 126 -25.43 19.20 -13.92
C LEU A 126 -26.28 19.12 -15.20
N ALA A 127 -27.53 18.66 -15.11
CA ALA A 127 -28.39 18.51 -16.28
C ALA A 127 -28.74 19.85 -16.93
N GLU A 128 -28.83 20.93 -16.15
CA GLU A 128 -29.15 22.28 -16.63
C GLU A 128 -28.09 22.83 -17.60
N GLU A 129 -26.84 22.43 -17.43
CA GLU A 129 -25.71 22.84 -18.28
C GLU A 129 -25.49 21.89 -19.48
N THR A 130 -26.28 20.81 -19.57
CA THR A 130 -26.10 19.75 -20.56
C THR A 130 -26.94 19.99 -21.82
N LYS A 131 -26.29 20.08 -22.99
CA LYS A 131 -26.98 20.14 -24.29
C LYS A 131 -27.81 18.87 -24.49
N LEU A 132 -29.10 19.03 -24.83
CA LEU A 132 -30.05 17.92 -25.01
C LEU A 132 -30.18 17.03 -23.76
N ALA A 133 -30.23 17.64 -22.57
CA ALA A 133 -30.28 16.96 -21.27
C ALA A 133 -31.26 15.78 -21.20
N LYS A 134 -32.48 15.92 -21.73
CA LYS A 134 -33.52 14.87 -21.77
C LYS A 134 -33.06 13.54 -22.41
N LYS A 135 -32.09 13.58 -23.31
CA LYS A 135 -31.54 12.39 -23.98
C LYS A 135 -30.13 12.05 -23.49
N GLN A 136 -29.30 13.06 -23.23
CA GLN A 136 -27.89 12.84 -22.90
C GLN A 136 -27.68 12.41 -21.45
N VAL A 137 -28.37 13.02 -20.49
CA VAL A 137 -28.19 12.69 -19.06
C VAL A 137 -28.57 11.23 -18.78
N PRO A 138 -29.75 10.71 -19.21
CA PRO A 138 -30.09 9.31 -18.97
C PRO A 138 -29.11 8.33 -19.63
N ARG A 139 -28.66 8.63 -20.86
CA ARG A 139 -27.70 7.79 -21.59
C ARG A 139 -26.33 7.77 -20.90
N ALA A 140 -25.85 8.92 -20.43
CA ALA A 140 -24.59 9.02 -19.73
C ALA A 140 -24.62 8.25 -18.40
N VAL A 141 -25.69 8.40 -17.61
CA VAL A 141 -25.87 7.68 -16.34
C VAL A 141 -25.91 6.17 -16.57
N ILE A 142 -26.73 5.69 -17.52
CA ILE A 142 -26.82 4.25 -17.81
C ILE A 142 -25.49 3.69 -18.32
N ALA A 143 -24.81 4.40 -19.22
CA ALA A 143 -23.51 3.98 -19.74
C ALA A 143 -22.45 3.91 -18.63
N ALA A 144 -22.40 4.93 -17.77
CA ALA A 144 -21.47 4.95 -16.62
C ALA A 144 -21.75 3.77 -15.67
N LEU A 145 -23.02 3.51 -15.34
CA LEU A 145 -23.39 2.38 -14.48
C LEU A 145 -22.98 1.03 -15.08
N ILE A 146 -23.26 0.79 -16.38
CA ILE A 146 -22.92 -0.47 -17.04
C ILE A 146 -21.40 -0.68 -17.09
N VAL A 147 -20.64 0.37 -17.41
CA VAL A 147 -19.17 0.31 -17.47
C VAL A 147 -18.61 0.03 -16.07
N SER A 148 -19.04 0.77 -15.05
CA SER A 148 -18.59 0.58 -13.67
C SER A 148 -18.96 -0.79 -13.11
N LEU A 149 -20.18 -1.28 -13.38
CA LEU A 149 -20.61 -2.62 -13.00
C LEU A 149 -19.73 -3.70 -13.62
N THR A 150 -19.42 -3.56 -14.91
CA THR A 150 -18.65 -4.55 -15.66
C THR A 150 -17.21 -4.59 -15.15
N ILE A 151 -16.54 -3.43 -15.09
CA ILE A 151 -15.15 -3.34 -14.62
C ILE A 151 -15.04 -3.76 -13.15
N GLY A 152 -15.94 -3.26 -12.30
CA GLY A 152 -15.97 -3.60 -10.87
C GLY A 152 -16.22 -5.08 -10.62
N PHE A 153 -17.15 -5.70 -11.36
CA PHE A 153 -17.41 -7.14 -11.27
C PHE A 153 -16.16 -7.96 -11.59
N PHE A 154 -15.52 -7.70 -12.74
CA PHE A 154 -14.31 -8.42 -13.12
C PHE A 154 -13.15 -8.15 -12.17
N MET A 155 -13.00 -6.93 -11.64
CA MET A 155 -11.99 -6.61 -10.63
C MET A 155 -12.20 -7.41 -9.34
N ILE A 156 -13.44 -7.51 -8.85
CA ILE A 156 -13.76 -8.29 -7.65
C ILE A 156 -13.48 -9.78 -7.89
N VAL A 157 -13.88 -10.33 -9.03
CA VAL A 157 -13.55 -11.72 -9.42
C VAL A 157 -12.03 -11.90 -9.45
N ALA A 158 -11.31 -11.00 -10.12
CA ALA A 158 -9.86 -11.05 -10.27
C ALA A 158 -9.12 -10.99 -8.92
N LEU A 159 -9.58 -10.15 -7.98
CA LEU A 159 -9.04 -10.11 -6.63
C LEU A 159 -9.34 -11.40 -5.86
N THR A 160 -10.58 -11.91 -5.98
CA THR A 160 -11.05 -13.06 -5.19
C THR A 160 -10.30 -14.35 -5.58
N ILE A 161 -10.08 -14.59 -6.87
CA ILE A 161 -9.32 -15.77 -7.33
C ILE A 161 -7.82 -15.72 -6.96
N ASN A 162 -7.30 -14.52 -6.67
CA ASN A 162 -5.92 -14.33 -6.23
C ASN A 162 -5.77 -14.39 -4.69
N ILE A 163 -6.83 -14.69 -3.95
CA ILE A 163 -6.75 -14.90 -2.51
C ILE A 163 -6.05 -16.23 -2.24
N GLY A 164 -4.83 -16.17 -1.70
CA GLY A 164 -4.10 -17.38 -1.30
C GLY A 164 -4.72 -18.07 -0.08
N SER A 165 -4.73 -17.36 1.05
CA SER A 165 -5.34 -17.83 2.30
C SER A 165 -6.41 -16.83 2.73
N LEU A 166 -7.67 -17.29 2.83
CA LEU A 166 -8.77 -16.46 3.29
C LEU A 166 -8.53 -15.95 4.72
N ARG A 167 -7.91 -16.76 5.58
CA ARG A 167 -7.58 -16.39 6.95
C ARG A 167 -6.53 -15.28 7.02
N GLU A 168 -5.50 -15.35 6.17
CA GLU A 168 -4.47 -14.31 6.12
C GLU A 168 -5.00 -13.02 5.50
N ALA A 169 -5.78 -13.13 4.42
CA ALA A 169 -6.38 -11.97 3.76
C ALA A 169 -7.35 -11.21 4.69
N THR A 170 -8.17 -11.93 5.45
CA THR A 170 -9.11 -11.32 6.42
C THR A 170 -8.43 -10.82 7.70
N GLY A 171 -7.27 -11.37 8.06
CA GLY A 171 -6.45 -10.91 9.19
C GLY A 171 -5.48 -9.79 8.85
N ALA A 172 -5.31 -9.43 7.58
CA ALA A 172 -4.40 -8.37 7.14
C ALA A 172 -4.95 -6.98 7.51
N GLU A 173 -4.07 -6.05 7.88
CA GLU A 173 -4.44 -4.66 8.18
C GLU A 173 -5.12 -3.97 6.98
N VAL A 174 -4.64 -4.25 5.77
CA VAL A 174 -5.22 -3.78 4.51
C VAL A 174 -5.37 -4.96 3.53
N PRO A 175 -6.52 -5.66 3.52
CA PRO A 175 -6.71 -6.89 2.74
C PRO A 175 -6.42 -6.74 1.25
N ILE A 176 -6.88 -5.64 0.65
CA ILE A 176 -6.69 -5.36 -0.78
C ILE A 176 -5.20 -5.24 -1.10
N THR A 177 -4.43 -4.50 -0.28
CA THR A 177 -2.99 -4.36 -0.50
C THR A 177 -2.28 -5.70 -0.34
N HIS A 178 -2.68 -6.53 0.63
CA HIS A 178 -2.12 -7.87 0.83
C HIS A 178 -2.31 -8.76 -0.41
N ILE A 179 -3.53 -8.83 -0.95
CA ILE A 179 -3.86 -9.62 -2.14
C ILE A 179 -3.08 -9.10 -3.36
N LEU A 180 -3.09 -7.77 -3.60
CA LEU A 180 -2.39 -7.16 -4.71
C LEU A 180 -0.88 -7.39 -4.65
N ARG A 181 -0.27 -7.25 -3.47
CA ARG A 181 1.16 -7.53 -3.28
C ARG A 181 1.44 -9.00 -3.59
N GLY A 182 0.65 -9.94 -3.05
CA GLY A 182 0.83 -11.37 -3.34
C GLY A 182 0.77 -11.66 -4.85
N ALA A 183 -0.34 -11.28 -5.49
CA ALA A 183 -0.59 -11.54 -6.90
C ALA A 183 0.47 -10.90 -7.82
N LEU A 184 0.77 -9.61 -7.63
CA LEU A 184 1.69 -8.88 -8.50
C LEU A 184 3.14 -9.32 -8.28
N THR A 185 3.55 -9.64 -7.05
CA THR A 185 4.92 -10.07 -6.78
C THR A 185 5.15 -11.47 -7.35
N ILE A 186 4.22 -12.41 -7.14
CA ILE A 186 4.33 -13.76 -7.70
C ILE A 186 4.27 -13.72 -9.23
N GLY A 187 3.33 -12.96 -9.80
CA GLY A 187 3.25 -12.77 -11.24
C GLY A 187 4.55 -12.18 -11.83
N ALA A 188 5.11 -11.16 -11.19
CA ALA A 188 6.36 -10.54 -11.61
C ALA A 188 7.56 -11.49 -11.48
N VAL A 189 7.64 -12.29 -10.42
CA VAL A 189 8.70 -13.29 -10.22
C VAL A 189 8.61 -14.39 -11.27
N ILE A 190 7.42 -14.92 -11.56
CA ILE A 190 7.22 -15.95 -12.59
C ILE A 190 7.55 -15.38 -13.97
N TYR A 191 7.11 -14.16 -14.27
CA TYR A 191 7.46 -13.48 -15.51
C TYR A 191 8.98 -13.27 -15.63
N ALA A 192 9.63 -12.79 -14.57
CA ALA A 192 11.07 -12.58 -14.55
C ALA A 192 11.84 -13.90 -14.67
N SER A 193 11.36 -14.98 -14.03
CA SER A 193 11.93 -16.32 -14.14
C SER A 193 11.82 -16.87 -15.56
N ALA A 194 10.66 -16.73 -16.21
CA ALA A 194 10.44 -17.18 -17.58
C ALA A 194 11.33 -16.45 -18.60
N HIS A 195 11.75 -15.23 -18.30
CA HIS A 195 12.60 -14.41 -19.16
C HIS A 195 14.07 -14.33 -18.69
N ASN A 196 14.48 -15.17 -17.74
CA ASN A 196 15.83 -15.17 -17.15
C ASN A 196 16.28 -13.77 -16.64
N ARG A 197 15.35 -12.97 -16.12
CA ARG A 197 15.58 -11.60 -15.62
C ARG A 197 15.67 -11.50 -14.09
N LEU A 198 15.80 -12.62 -13.39
CA LEU A 198 15.96 -12.62 -11.93
C LEU A 198 17.35 -12.08 -11.55
N SER A 199 17.44 -10.78 -11.29
CA SER A 199 18.65 -10.17 -10.74
C SER A 199 18.80 -10.53 -9.26
N THR A 200 19.90 -11.17 -8.87
CA THR A 200 20.24 -11.55 -7.49
C THR A 200 20.61 -10.37 -6.57
N THR A 201 20.28 -9.12 -6.93
CA THR A 201 20.69 -7.93 -6.17
C THR A 201 19.51 -7.29 -5.43
N THR A 202 19.38 -7.62 -4.15
CA THR A 202 18.37 -7.12 -3.19
C THR A 202 18.78 -5.79 -2.54
N SER A 203 19.12 -4.77 -3.33
CA SER A 203 19.06 -3.39 -2.81
C SER A 203 18.88 -2.39 -3.94
N PHE A 204 17.70 -1.75 -3.98
CA PHE A 204 17.55 -0.54 -4.79
C PHE A 204 18.33 0.57 -4.10
N SER A 205 19.43 0.98 -4.71
CA SER A 205 20.28 2.09 -4.27
C SER A 205 20.23 3.18 -5.34
N LEU A 206 19.82 4.39 -4.96
CA LEU A 206 19.90 5.57 -5.82
C LEU A 206 21.36 5.96 -6.15
N GLY A 207 22.35 5.31 -5.55
CA GLY A 207 23.77 5.56 -5.80
C GLY A 207 24.12 7.04 -5.68
N ALA A 208 24.85 7.57 -6.66
CA ALA A 208 25.21 8.98 -6.72
C ALA A 208 24.01 9.93 -6.87
N TRP A 209 22.84 9.44 -7.31
CA TRP A 209 21.61 10.23 -7.45
C TRP A 209 20.84 10.39 -6.13
N ALA A 210 21.21 9.66 -5.07
CA ALA A 210 20.58 9.81 -3.77
C ALA A 210 20.76 11.24 -3.21
N THR A 211 21.95 11.80 -3.37
CA THR A 211 22.30 13.13 -2.86
C THR A 211 21.55 14.26 -3.57
N PRO A 212 21.54 14.36 -4.91
CA PRO A 212 20.76 15.39 -5.60
C PRO A 212 19.25 15.22 -5.38
N VAL A 213 18.71 14.00 -5.35
CA VAL A 213 17.28 13.79 -5.07
C VAL A 213 16.91 14.25 -3.66
N ARG A 214 17.78 14.04 -2.66
CA ARG A 214 17.56 14.55 -1.28
C ARG A 214 17.55 16.07 -1.24
N TRP A 215 18.49 16.72 -1.90
CA TRP A 215 18.54 18.19 -1.95
C TRP A 215 17.35 18.77 -2.73
N THR A 216 16.97 18.17 -3.84
CA THR A 216 15.79 18.57 -4.61
C THR A 216 14.52 18.36 -3.79
N ALA A 217 14.36 17.24 -3.08
CA ALA A 217 13.22 17.01 -2.20
C ALA A 217 13.18 18.01 -1.03
N PHE A 218 14.34 18.35 -0.45
CA PHE A 218 14.46 19.34 0.61
C PHE A 218 14.10 20.76 0.13
N LEU A 219 14.63 21.18 -1.02
CA LEU A 219 14.33 22.48 -1.64
C LEU A 219 12.87 22.57 -2.09
N TRP A 220 12.32 21.47 -2.63
CA TRP A 220 10.90 21.36 -2.98
C TRP A 220 9.99 21.47 -1.75
N SER A 221 10.40 20.87 -0.63
CA SER A 221 9.67 20.99 0.64
C SER A 221 9.73 22.42 1.21
N LEU A 222 10.88 23.10 1.10
CA LEU A 222 11.03 24.51 1.48
C LEU A 222 10.18 25.44 0.62
N PHE A 223 10.07 25.17 -0.68
CA PHE A 223 9.23 25.93 -1.60
C PHE A 223 7.74 25.79 -1.25
N VAL A 224 7.26 24.57 -0.99
CA VAL A 224 5.88 24.30 -0.56
C VAL A 224 5.57 24.99 0.78
N VAL A 225 6.52 24.99 1.73
CA VAL A 225 6.37 25.72 3.00
C VAL A 225 6.35 27.23 2.76
N GLY A 226 7.17 27.74 1.83
CA GLY A 226 7.18 29.15 1.45
C GLY A 226 5.85 29.61 0.84
N GLU A 227 5.27 28.83 -0.09
CA GLU A 227 3.97 29.16 -0.67
C GLU A 227 2.83 29.18 0.37
N LEU A 228 2.90 28.33 1.39
CA LEU A 228 1.93 28.31 2.50
C LEU A 228 2.03 29.54 3.43
N VAL A 229 3.11 30.33 3.32
CA VAL A 229 3.43 31.44 4.24
C VAL A 229 3.19 32.83 3.62
N ILE A 230 2.93 32.95 2.31
CA ILE A 230 2.96 34.24 1.58
C ILE A 230 1.56 34.70 1.06
N PRO A 231 0.46 34.52 1.80
CA PRO A 231 -0.49 35.65 1.84
C PRO A 231 -1.06 35.96 3.23
N GLU A 232 -1.25 37.26 3.49
CA GLU A 232 -1.71 37.87 4.75
C GLU A 232 -3.08 37.38 5.25
N ALA A 233 -3.85 36.67 4.42
CA ALA A 233 -5.15 36.09 4.76
C ALA A 233 -5.09 34.89 5.71
N ASN A 234 -3.89 34.34 5.99
CA ASN A 234 -3.75 33.04 6.64
C ASN A 234 -3.02 33.06 8.00
N ARG A 235 -3.06 34.18 8.73
CA ARG A 235 -2.37 34.34 10.03
C ARG A 235 -2.75 33.25 11.05
N GLN A 236 -3.99 32.74 10.98
CA GLN A 236 -4.46 31.65 11.84
C GLN A 236 -3.91 30.27 11.44
N THR A 237 -3.76 30.02 10.13
CA THR A 237 -3.15 28.81 9.59
C THR A 237 -1.64 28.76 9.87
N ALA A 238 -0.96 29.91 9.78
CA ALA A 238 0.45 30.03 10.17
C ALA A 238 0.68 29.79 11.67
N LEU A 239 -0.22 30.27 12.53
CA LEU A 239 -0.20 30.01 13.98
C LEU A 239 -0.40 28.53 14.31
N MET A 240 -1.36 27.86 13.66
CA MET A 240 -1.62 26.43 13.90
C MET A 240 -0.48 25.53 13.41
N ALA A 241 0.10 25.83 12.25
CA ALA A 241 1.28 25.12 11.75
C ALA A 241 2.48 25.33 12.68
N GLY A 242 2.71 26.56 13.14
CA GLY A 242 3.77 26.88 14.11
C GLY A 242 3.65 26.10 15.42
N ILE A 243 2.44 26.01 15.99
CA ILE A 243 2.17 25.22 17.20
C ILE A 243 2.46 23.73 16.96
N PHE A 244 2.09 23.19 15.80
CA PHE A 244 2.39 21.81 15.44
C PHE A 244 3.90 21.54 15.34
N PHE A 245 4.68 22.46 14.75
CA PHE A 245 6.14 22.31 14.68
C PHE A 245 6.81 22.40 16.05
N VAL A 246 6.30 23.24 16.95
CA VAL A 246 6.81 23.31 18.34
C VAL A 246 6.48 22.02 19.09
N ILE A 247 5.27 21.48 18.95
CA ILE A 247 4.90 20.18 19.54
C ILE A 247 5.77 19.06 18.99
N ALA A 248 6.00 19.03 17.67
CA ALA A 248 6.85 18.03 17.03
C ALA A 248 8.32 18.16 17.48
N ALA A 249 8.84 19.38 17.65
CA ALA A 249 10.19 19.62 18.15
C ALA A 249 10.34 19.21 19.62
N ILE A 250 9.34 19.49 20.46
CA ILE A 250 9.29 19.05 21.86
C ILE A 250 9.24 17.53 21.93
N TRP A 251 8.38 16.88 21.14
CA TRP A 251 8.29 15.42 21.08
C TRP A 251 9.61 14.79 20.61
N TYR A 252 10.25 15.33 19.57
CA TYR A 252 11.55 14.87 19.09
C TYR A 252 12.63 15.00 20.17
N ALA A 253 12.66 16.13 20.87
CA ALA A 253 13.65 16.39 21.93
C ALA A 253 13.44 15.51 23.17
N THR A 254 12.19 15.20 23.53
CA THR A 254 11.85 14.51 24.78
C THR A 254 11.71 13.00 24.61
N VAL A 255 11.21 12.52 23.47
CA VAL A 255 10.91 11.09 23.26
C VAL A 255 12.00 10.40 22.45
N LEU A 256 12.37 10.95 21.30
CA LEU A 256 13.36 10.32 20.41
C LEU A 256 14.79 10.48 20.92
N ARG A 257 15.11 11.62 21.55
CA ARG A 257 16.44 11.86 22.13
C ARG A 257 16.68 11.11 23.44
N ALA A 258 15.63 10.87 24.24
CA ALA A 258 15.74 10.10 25.48
C ALA A 258 16.02 8.60 25.24
N GLY A 259 15.53 8.04 24.13
CA GLY A 259 15.82 6.65 23.73
C GLY A 259 17.25 6.39 23.26
N SER A 260 18.02 7.43 22.92
CA SER A 260 19.35 7.31 22.33
C SER A 260 20.49 7.24 23.36
N GLY A 261 20.22 7.53 24.64
CA GLY A 261 21.23 7.55 25.71
C GLY A 261 21.55 6.17 26.33
N GLY A 262 20.60 5.23 26.30
CA GLY A 262 20.73 3.92 26.96
C GLY A 262 21.55 2.89 26.18
N ALA A 263 21.63 3.00 24.86
CA ALA A 263 22.20 1.96 24.00
C ALA A 263 23.74 1.93 23.92
N ARG A 264 24.45 2.88 24.56
CA ARG A 264 25.93 2.98 24.49
C ARG A 264 26.70 2.29 25.62
N ARG A 265 26.04 1.70 26.63
CA ARG A 265 26.74 1.06 27.77
C ARG A 265 26.96 -0.46 27.67
N GLY A 266 26.49 -1.13 26.62
CA GLY A 266 26.48 -2.59 26.56
C GLY A 266 27.61 -3.29 25.78
N PHE A 267 28.34 -2.61 24.89
CA PHE A 267 29.23 -3.30 23.95
C PHE A 267 30.71 -3.22 24.34
N ARG A 268 31.10 -3.97 25.38
CA ARG A 268 32.51 -4.28 25.65
C ARG A 268 32.95 -5.37 24.66
N ARG A 269 33.84 -5.04 23.72
CA ARG A 269 34.45 -6.01 22.79
C ARG A 269 35.26 -7.06 23.57
N PRO A 270 35.17 -8.37 23.27
CA PRO A 270 36.08 -9.35 23.83
C PRO A 270 37.48 -9.16 23.23
N SER A 271 38.51 -9.18 24.09
CA SER A 271 39.93 -9.12 23.70
C SER A 271 40.38 -10.47 23.14
N PRO A 272 41.21 -10.54 22.08
CA PRO A 272 41.64 -11.81 21.50
C PRO A 272 42.80 -12.39 22.32
N ALA A 273 42.53 -13.41 23.14
CA ALA A 273 43.53 -14.14 23.90
C ALA A 273 43.66 -15.59 23.42
N GLY A 274 44.85 -15.92 22.88
CA GLY A 274 45.53 -17.17 23.17
C GLY A 274 45.15 -18.41 22.36
N LYS A 275 45.84 -18.62 21.23
CA LYS A 275 46.10 -19.97 20.71
C LYS A 275 46.83 -20.78 21.79
N ARG A 276 46.24 -21.89 22.25
CA ARG A 276 46.99 -22.98 22.89
C ARG A 276 46.60 -24.30 22.26
N HIS A 277 47.65 -24.99 21.82
CA HIS A 277 47.67 -26.32 21.24
C HIS A 277 47.10 -27.36 22.21
N HIS A 278 46.29 -28.28 21.69
CA HIS A 278 46.03 -29.57 22.31
C HIS A 278 46.22 -30.62 21.20
N ASN A 279 47.39 -31.25 21.20
CA ASN A 279 47.74 -32.33 20.28
C ASN A 279 48.62 -33.30 21.06
N ASP A 280 48.00 -34.12 21.90
CA ASP A 280 48.58 -35.31 22.50
C ASP A 280 47.46 -36.35 22.49
N ASP A 281 47.55 -37.32 21.58
CA ASP A 281 47.08 -38.71 21.73
C ASP A 281 47.08 -39.41 20.36
N ALA A 282 48.26 -39.86 19.91
CA ALA A 282 48.40 -40.96 18.93
C ALA A 282 49.90 -41.34 18.77
N ARG A 283 50.46 -42.04 19.75
CA ARG A 283 51.68 -42.85 19.56
C ARG A 283 51.43 -44.25 20.08
N GLY A 284 51.29 -45.21 19.17
CA GLY A 284 51.31 -46.63 19.55
C GLY A 284 50.73 -47.59 18.53
N ALA A 285 51.42 -47.82 17.40
CA ALA A 285 51.41 -49.10 16.67
C ALA A 285 52.38 -49.04 15.48
N ALA A 286 53.62 -49.50 15.69
CA ALA A 286 54.55 -49.82 14.61
C ALA A 286 54.82 -51.33 14.60
N ALA A 287 54.80 -51.89 13.39
CA ALA A 287 54.83 -53.31 13.02
C ALA A 287 56.18 -54.03 13.33
N PRO A 288 56.25 -55.37 13.19
CA PRO A 288 57.16 -56.24 13.94
C PRO A 288 58.53 -56.45 13.29
N ARG A 289 59.57 -56.66 14.10
CA ARG A 289 60.87 -57.19 13.65
C ARG A 289 61.25 -58.48 14.40
N ARG A 290 61.54 -59.50 13.59
CA ARG A 290 61.98 -60.87 13.94
C ARG A 290 63.32 -60.89 14.70
N ARG A 291 63.52 -61.89 15.57
CA ARG A 291 64.84 -62.45 15.92
C ARG A 291 64.79 -64.00 15.95
N PRO A 292 65.93 -64.68 15.70
CA PRO A 292 65.99 -66.12 15.43
C PRO A 292 66.17 -66.95 16.73
N GLY A 293 65.82 -68.24 16.63
CA GLY A 293 65.73 -69.20 17.75
C GLY A 293 67.07 -69.66 18.36
N PRO A 294 67.01 -70.43 19.47
CA PRO A 294 68.17 -70.84 20.24
C PRO A 294 68.82 -72.11 19.68
N LYS A 295 70.15 -72.21 19.84
CA LYS A 295 70.92 -73.45 19.75
C LYS A 295 70.89 -74.15 21.11
N GLY A 296 70.61 -75.45 21.11
CA GLY A 296 70.58 -76.33 22.28
C GLY A 296 69.62 -77.48 22.03
#